data_AF-A0A3N5DZW0-F1
#
_entry.id   AF-A0A3N5DZW0-F1
#
_cell.length_a   1.000
_cell.length_b   1.000
_cell.length_c   1.000
_cell.angle_alpha   90.00
_cell.angle_beta   90.00
_cell.angle_gamma   90.00
#
_symmetry.space_group_name_H-M   'P 1'
#
loop_
_entity.id
_entity.type
_entity.pdbx_description
1 polymer ?
#
loop_
_entity_poly.entity_id
_entity_poly.type
_entity_poly.pdbx_seq_one_letter_code
_entity_poly.pdbx_strand_id
1 'polypeptide(L)'
;MKDKGFIFDYSKCVGCHACIVGCYNENRTNPPIAWRQVNALNDKKIPLAGFLNLSIACNHCIEAPCLKACPAKAYSRDGITGAVIHQPEKCIGCKYCTWACPYDAPKYNPQKGIVEKCHLCNHLIIKGHKPACANQCPTGALSFGFIDNTNQPQPFGIPKTKYQPRIKTLHSNIMNSIPEMDLSVSGYSQKHLATNKSNDKINAFEEWPLIIFTFLFSFLSGWIVSFKQESPLVQKVLFISLGFIGILLSAFHLGKPFRAPRSITNLKTSWLSREILFSGLFISSSIFYFFIINSILFLLITSLLGLLLLLSVEMVYSIPEKKYVTPLHSSNTIITALMFGLYFSGLFKLLVGVIVLKAILYLVRKKDIDNHLSPMQAICLTIRFLVGLMLPLSVILLSNPIKLEFIIYCLLIGELIDRYEFYDDLYINSPSRMLDQTLKNKLNCITE
;
A
#
# COMPACT_ATOMS: atom_id res chain seq x y z
N MET A 1 25.31 14.54 -13.57
CA MET A 1 25.20 13.67 -14.77
C MET A 1 23.95 14.07 -15.53
N LYS A 2 24.03 14.25 -16.86
CA LYS A 2 22.85 14.51 -17.69
C LYS A 2 22.19 13.18 -18.05
N ASP A 3 21.08 12.86 -17.39
CA ASP A 3 20.31 11.67 -17.71
C ASP A 3 19.31 11.96 -18.83
N LYS A 4 18.92 10.94 -19.61
CA LYS A 4 17.78 11.07 -20.53
C LYS A 4 16.46 10.85 -19.78
N GLY A 5 15.49 11.73 -19.99
CA GLY A 5 14.18 11.65 -19.38
C GLY A 5 13.12 12.43 -20.14
N PHE A 6 11.90 12.39 -19.62
CA PHE A 6 10.78 13.13 -20.20
C PHE A 6 10.90 14.62 -19.88
N ILE A 7 10.54 15.48 -20.82
CA ILE A 7 10.39 16.91 -20.60
C ILE A 7 8.92 17.22 -20.87
N PHE A 8 8.22 17.75 -19.87
CA PHE A 8 6.79 18.03 -19.94
C PHE A 8 6.51 19.51 -19.73
N ASP A 9 5.83 20.14 -20.68
CA ASP A 9 5.42 21.54 -20.65
C ASP A 9 3.92 21.65 -20.36
N TYR A 10 3.57 22.12 -19.15
CA TYR A 10 2.17 22.23 -18.74
C TYR A 10 1.38 23.17 -19.64
N SER A 11 2.00 24.22 -20.18
CA SER A 11 1.34 25.27 -20.97
C SER A 11 0.81 24.78 -22.33
N LYS A 12 1.32 23.65 -22.83
CA LYS A 12 1.02 23.14 -24.16
C LYS A 12 0.11 21.91 -24.14
N CYS A 13 -0.16 21.33 -22.96
CA CYS A 13 -0.85 20.06 -22.85
C CYS A 13 -2.37 20.23 -22.95
N VAL A 14 -2.93 19.95 -24.13
CA VAL A 14 -4.38 20.04 -24.40
C VAL A 14 -5.17 18.79 -24.02
N GLY A 15 -4.53 17.78 -23.44
CA GLY A 15 -5.23 16.55 -23.01
C GLY A 15 -5.78 15.69 -24.16
N CYS A 16 -5.18 15.72 -25.35
CA CYS A 16 -5.67 14.97 -26.52
C CYS A 16 -5.50 13.44 -26.45
N HIS A 17 -4.84 12.90 -25.41
CA HIS A 17 -4.52 11.48 -25.23
C HIS A 17 -3.70 10.80 -26.35
N ALA A 18 -3.19 11.54 -27.33
CA ALA A 18 -2.36 11.01 -28.41
C ALA A 18 -1.10 10.27 -27.90
N CYS A 19 -0.52 10.74 -26.78
CA CYS A 19 0.61 10.10 -26.13
C CYS A 19 0.29 8.72 -25.52
N ILE A 20 -0.98 8.47 -25.17
CA ILE A 20 -1.48 7.18 -24.69
C ILE A 20 -1.66 6.23 -25.88
N VAL A 21 -2.34 6.69 -26.94
CA VAL A 21 -2.57 5.90 -28.16
C VAL A 21 -1.25 5.52 -28.83
N GLY A 22 -0.29 6.45 -28.94
CA GLY A 22 1.04 6.15 -29.44
C GLY A 22 1.78 5.10 -28.59
N CYS A 23 1.55 5.10 -27.27
CA CYS A 23 2.10 4.07 -26.39
C CYS A 23 1.45 2.70 -26.64
N TYR A 24 0.13 2.65 -26.81
CA TYR A 24 -0.61 1.44 -27.15
C TYR A 24 -0.11 0.83 -28.47
N ASN A 25 -0.03 1.64 -29.53
CA ASN A 25 0.36 1.18 -30.86
C ASN A 25 1.80 0.65 -30.87
N GLU A 26 2.73 1.36 -30.23
CA GLU A 26 4.14 0.97 -30.20
C GLU A 26 4.37 -0.30 -29.38
N ASN A 27 3.78 -0.37 -28.18
CA ASN A 27 4.12 -1.41 -27.20
C ASN A 27 3.09 -2.54 -27.14
N ARG A 28 2.05 -2.49 -27.98
CA ARG A 28 0.95 -3.46 -28.04
C ARG A 28 0.33 -3.72 -26.67
N THR A 29 0.19 -2.66 -25.88
CA THR A 29 -0.55 -2.72 -24.62
C THR A 29 -2.05 -2.66 -24.92
N ASN A 30 -2.88 -3.32 -24.10
CA ASN A 30 -4.32 -3.36 -24.31
C ASN A 30 -5.03 -2.44 -23.32
N PRO A 31 -6.00 -1.61 -23.75
CA PRO A 31 -6.93 -0.96 -22.84
C PRO A 31 -7.60 -2.00 -21.90
N PRO A 32 -7.88 -1.65 -20.63
CA PRO A 32 -7.73 -0.31 -20.03
C PRO A 32 -6.32 -0.02 -19.45
N ILE A 33 -5.31 -0.87 -19.70
CA ILE A 33 -4.00 -0.76 -19.05
C ILE A 33 -3.11 0.26 -19.76
N ALA A 34 -3.19 1.51 -19.32
CA ALA A 34 -2.39 2.60 -19.86
C ALA A 34 -1.04 2.73 -19.12
N TRP A 35 0.08 2.54 -19.80
CA TRP A 35 1.43 2.76 -19.25
C TRP A 35 1.82 4.24 -19.11
N ARG A 36 1.13 5.11 -19.85
CA ARG A 36 1.15 6.56 -19.74
C ARG A 36 -0.29 7.02 -19.55
N GLN A 37 -0.50 8.00 -18.68
CA GLN A 37 -1.80 8.55 -18.35
C GLN A 37 -1.80 10.06 -18.60
N VAL A 38 -2.99 10.60 -18.83
CA VAL A 38 -3.25 12.04 -18.84
C VAL A 38 -4.27 12.27 -17.73
N ASN A 39 -3.83 12.92 -16.66
CA ASN A 39 -4.68 13.25 -15.52
C ASN A 39 -5.08 14.72 -15.61
N ALA A 40 -6.37 15.01 -15.65
CA ALA A 40 -6.88 16.37 -15.69
C ALA A 40 -7.13 16.89 -14.26
N LEU A 41 -6.77 18.14 -13.99
CA LEU A 41 -7.13 18.83 -12.75
C LEU A 41 -8.65 18.97 -12.61
N ASN A 42 -9.33 19.27 -13.73
CA ASN A 42 -10.76 19.55 -13.77
C ASN A 42 -11.42 18.69 -14.83
N ASP A 43 -11.39 17.37 -14.63
CA ASP A 43 -11.92 16.38 -15.58
C ASP A 43 -13.44 16.56 -15.82
N LYS A 44 -14.14 17.04 -14.78
CA LYS A 44 -15.57 17.35 -14.83
C LYS A 44 -15.93 18.64 -15.57
N LYS A 45 -14.92 19.40 -16.04
CA LYS A 45 -15.11 20.69 -16.72
C LYS A 45 -15.99 21.63 -15.92
N ILE A 46 -15.79 21.66 -14.59
CA ILE A 46 -16.46 22.59 -13.70
C ILE A 46 -16.16 24.00 -14.22
N PRO A 47 -17.17 24.82 -14.50
CA PRO A 47 -16.97 26.18 -14.96
C PRO A 47 -15.98 26.91 -14.05
N LEU A 48 -15.12 27.75 -14.63
CA LEU A 48 -14.26 28.68 -13.89
C LEU A 48 -13.16 28.05 -13.01
N ALA A 49 -13.09 26.72 -12.84
CA ALA A 49 -12.06 26.04 -12.02
C ALA A 49 -10.70 25.85 -12.73
N GLY A 50 -10.57 26.33 -13.98
CA GLY A 50 -9.40 26.12 -14.83
C GLY A 50 -9.29 24.70 -15.38
N PHE A 51 -8.49 24.50 -16.43
CA PHE A 51 -8.25 23.20 -17.03
C PHE A 51 -6.76 23.00 -17.28
N LEU A 52 -6.18 22.00 -16.62
CA LEU A 52 -4.79 21.60 -16.81
C LEU A 52 -4.69 20.09 -16.88
N ASN A 53 -3.78 19.62 -17.73
CA ASN A 53 -3.55 18.21 -17.96
C ASN A 53 -2.12 17.85 -17.61
N LEU A 54 -1.94 16.77 -16.87
CA LEU A 54 -0.65 16.18 -16.54
C LEU A 54 -0.49 14.85 -17.27
N SER A 55 0.37 14.82 -18.29
CA SER A 55 0.77 13.56 -18.94
C SER A 55 1.94 12.92 -18.20
N ILE A 56 1.70 11.80 -17.54
CA ILE A 56 2.70 11.11 -16.70
C ILE A 56 2.76 9.61 -17.00
N ALA A 57 3.95 9.03 -16.81
CA ALA A 57 4.23 7.61 -16.99
C ALA A 57 5.28 7.16 -15.96
N CYS A 58 5.91 6.00 -16.17
CA CYS A 58 7.12 5.65 -15.42
C CYS A 58 8.21 6.70 -15.66
N ASN A 59 8.72 7.28 -14.56
CA ASN A 59 9.81 8.25 -14.60
C ASN A 59 11.20 7.60 -14.56
N HIS A 60 11.29 6.26 -14.54
CA HIS A 60 12.55 5.50 -14.52
C HIS A 60 13.58 6.05 -13.53
N CYS A 61 13.13 6.31 -12.30
CA CYS A 61 13.85 7.07 -11.28
C CYS A 61 15.28 6.56 -11.05
N ILE A 62 16.20 7.44 -10.64
CA ILE A 62 17.59 7.07 -10.32
C ILE A 62 17.61 6.12 -9.12
N GLU A 63 16.82 6.43 -8.10
CA GLU A 63 16.53 5.53 -6.98
C GLU A 63 15.14 4.91 -7.13
N ALA A 64 15.02 3.88 -7.96
CA ALA A 64 13.74 3.26 -8.27
C ALA A 64 13.15 2.49 -7.07
N PRO A 65 12.03 2.93 -6.44
CA PRO A 65 11.44 2.23 -5.31
C PRO A 65 10.89 0.85 -5.70
N CYS A 66 10.40 0.70 -6.94
CA CYS A 66 9.91 -0.59 -7.45
C CYS A 66 11.01 -1.66 -7.55
N LEU A 67 12.27 -1.27 -7.77
CA LEU A 67 13.41 -2.19 -7.81
C LEU A 67 13.73 -2.70 -6.39
N LYS A 68 13.75 -1.80 -5.40
CA LYS A 68 13.96 -2.14 -3.98
C LYS A 68 12.82 -3.00 -3.42
N ALA A 69 11.56 -2.64 -3.72
CA ALA A 69 10.38 -3.31 -3.18
C ALA A 69 10.15 -4.72 -3.75
N CYS A 70 10.49 -4.98 -5.03
CA CYS A 70 10.12 -6.23 -5.69
C CYS A 70 10.77 -7.46 -5.04
N PRO A 71 10.00 -8.43 -4.53
CA PRO A 71 10.55 -9.61 -3.86
C PRO A 71 11.20 -10.59 -4.85
N ALA A 72 10.74 -10.59 -6.11
CA ALA A 72 11.14 -11.55 -7.15
C ALA A 72 12.28 -11.08 -8.06
N LYS A 73 12.87 -9.92 -7.76
CA LYS A 73 13.84 -9.20 -8.62
C LYS A 73 13.38 -9.14 -10.08
N ALA A 74 12.11 -8.81 -10.30
CA ALA A 74 11.50 -8.67 -11.63
C ALA A 74 11.80 -7.31 -12.29
N TYR A 75 12.72 -6.53 -11.73
CA TYR A 75 13.15 -5.25 -12.26
C TYR A 75 14.67 -5.22 -12.41
N SER A 76 15.13 -4.60 -13.49
CA SER A 76 16.54 -4.32 -13.75
C SER A 76 16.71 -2.89 -14.26
N ARG A 77 17.93 -2.38 -14.21
CA ARG A 77 18.29 -1.11 -14.86
C ARG A 77 19.11 -1.42 -16.11
N ASP A 78 18.69 -0.85 -17.23
CA ASP A 78 19.46 -0.87 -18.47
C ASP A 78 20.74 -0.05 -18.31
N GLY A 79 21.88 -0.62 -18.69
CA GLY A 79 23.20 0.00 -18.50
C GLY A 79 23.48 1.18 -19.45
N ILE A 80 22.74 1.29 -20.56
CA ILE A 80 22.98 2.30 -21.60
C ILE A 80 22.02 3.48 -21.41
N THR A 81 20.72 3.20 -21.31
CA THR A 81 19.68 4.24 -21.22
C THR A 81 19.31 4.59 -19.79
N GLY A 82 19.76 3.78 -18.82
CA GLY A 82 19.34 3.88 -17.42
C GLY A 82 17.86 3.52 -17.20
N ALA A 83 17.15 3.01 -18.22
CA ALA A 83 15.75 2.64 -18.11
C ALA A 83 15.57 1.54 -17.07
N VAL A 84 14.68 1.76 -16.10
CA VAL A 84 14.17 0.68 -15.24
C VAL A 84 13.26 -0.22 -16.10
N ILE A 85 13.60 -1.49 -16.29
CA ILE A 85 12.87 -2.46 -17.11
C ILE A 85 12.18 -3.49 -16.20
N HIS A 86 10.93 -3.81 -16.50
CA HIS A 86 10.21 -4.91 -15.85
C HIS A 86 10.34 -6.19 -16.68
N GLN A 87 10.54 -7.32 -16.01
CA GLN A 87 10.75 -8.65 -16.60
C GLN A 87 9.52 -9.54 -16.32
N PRO A 88 8.57 -9.65 -17.26
CA PRO A 88 7.29 -10.35 -17.08
C PRO A 88 7.41 -11.78 -16.59
N GLU A 89 8.43 -12.50 -17.02
CA GLU A 89 8.72 -13.90 -16.72
C GLU A 89 9.09 -14.12 -15.25
N LYS A 90 9.70 -13.12 -14.60
CA LYS A 90 10.09 -13.17 -13.19
C LYS A 90 8.99 -12.70 -12.24
N CYS A 91 8.00 -11.97 -12.75
CA CYS A 91 6.95 -11.37 -11.97
C CYS A 91 6.02 -12.44 -11.37
N ILE A 92 5.77 -12.33 -10.06
CA ILE A 92 4.86 -13.21 -9.29
C ILE A 92 3.45 -12.62 -9.14
N GLY A 93 3.24 -11.37 -9.58
CA GLY A 93 1.94 -10.71 -9.48
C GLY A 93 1.54 -10.24 -8.08
N CYS A 94 2.48 -10.06 -7.14
CA CYS A 94 2.21 -9.62 -5.75
C CYS A 94 1.71 -8.17 -5.59
N LYS A 95 1.65 -7.37 -6.67
CA LYS A 95 1.27 -5.95 -6.67
C LYS A 95 2.10 -4.99 -5.80
N TYR A 96 2.99 -5.44 -4.91
CA TYR A 96 3.72 -4.57 -3.97
C TYR A 96 4.44 -3.37 -4.60
N CYS A 97 4.95 -3.51 -5.82
CA CYS A 97 5.56 -2.39 -6.56
C CYS A 97 4.56 -1.28 -6.97
N THR A 98 3.26 -1.56 -7.06
CA THR A 98 2.20 -0.57 -7.32
C THR A 98 1.95 0.31 -6.08
N TRP A 99 2.26 -0.21 -4.88
CA TRP A 99 2.24 0.53 -3.62
C TRP A 99 3.49 1.38 -3.45
N ALA A 100 4.65 0.83 -3.81
CA ALA A 100 5.92 1.54 -3.67
C ALA A 100 6.13 2.70 -4.66
N CYS A 101 5.38 2.75 -5.77
CA CYS A 101 5.57 3.77 -6.80
C CYS A 101 4.66 4.98 -6.58
N PRO A 102 5.21 6.18 -6.29
CA PRO A 102 4.42 7.40 -6.08
C PRO A 102 3.85 7.98 -7.39
N TYR A 103 4.30 7.48 -8.54
CA TYR A 103 3.89 8.00 -9.85
C TYR A 103 2.78 7.16 -10.50
N ASP A 104 2.27 6.16 -9.77
CA ASP A 104 1.25 5.25 -10.27
C ASP A 104 1.63 4.57 -11.61
N ALA A 105 2.93 4.26 -11.77
CA ALA A 105 3.45 3.78 -13.04
C ALA A 105 3.33 2.25 -13.24
N PRO A 106 3.59 1.39 -12.22
CA PRO A 106 3.31 -0.04 -12.33
C PRO A 106 1.80 -0.29 -12.21
N LYS A 107 1.25 -0.96 -13.21
CA LYS A 107 -0.18 -1.32 -13.31
C LYS A 107 -0.33 -2.83 -13.28
N TYR A 108 -1.21 -3.35 -12.44
CA TYR A 108 -1.51 -4.78 -12.44
C TYR A 108 -2.38 -5.13 -13.64
N ASN A 109 -1.96 -6.14 -14.42
CA ASN A 109 -2.74 -6.72 -15.49
C ASN A 109 -3.43 -7.99 -14.97
N PRO A 110 -4.74 -7.96 -14.66
CA PRO A 110 -5.46 -9.13 -14.14
C PRO A 110 -5.53 -10.27 -15.17
N GLN A 111 -5.61 -9.95 -16.47
CA GLN A 111 -5.67 -10.97 -17.52
C GLN A 111 -4.36 -11.77 -17.60
N LYS A 112 -3.22 -11.10 -17.40
CA LYS A 112 -1.90 -11.76 -17.42
C LYS A 112 -1.43 -12.22 -16.05
N GLY A 113 -2.03 -11.76 -14.95
CA GLY A 113 -1.60 -12.05 -13.58
C GLY A 113 -0.25 -11.44 -13.20
N ILE A 114 0.16 -10.36 -13.88
CA ILE A 114 1.47 -9.71 -13.67
C ILE A 114 1.34 -8.20 -13.71
N VAL A 115 2.34 -7.50 -13.21
CA VAL A 115 2.43 -6.05 -13.35
C VAL A 115 3.04 -5.69 -14.72
N GLU A 116 2.61 -4.57 -15.29
CA GLU A 116 3.18 -3.96 -16.48
C GLU A 116 3.48 -2.48 -16.23
N LYS A 117 4.41 -1.91 -17.00
CA LYS A 117 4.74 -0.49 -16.94
C LYS A 117 5.51 -0.05 -18.18
N CYS A 118 5.53 1.27 -18.40
CA CYS A 118 6.43 1.90 -19.36
C CYS A 118 7.88 1.43 -19.18
N HIS A 119 8.50 1.02 -20.28
CA HIS A 119 9.92 0.65 -20.39
C HIS A 119 10.75 1.72 -21.13
N LEU A 120 10.29 2.98 -21.07
CA LEU A 120 10.89 4.14 -21.74
C LEU A 120 10.99 4.04 -23.27
N CYS A 121 10.30 3.08 -23.91
CA CYS A 121 10.61 2.71 -25.30
C CYS A 121 12.12 2.45 -25.50
N ASN A 122 12.74 1.73 -24.56
CA ASN A 122 14.19 1.43 -24.56
C ASN A 122 14.71 0.98 -25.93
N HIS A 123 13.93 0.16 -26.64
CA HIS A 123 14.25 -0.34 -27.98
C HIS A 123 14.33 0.75 -29.07
N LEU A 124 13.61 1.86 -28.91
CA LEU A 124 13.71 3.04 -29.78
C LEU A 124 14.88 3.94 -29.38
N ILE A 125 15.08 4.15 -28.08
CA ILE A 125 16.13 5.04 -27.56
C ILE A 125 17.52 4.55 -27.94
N ILE A 126 17.74 3.23 -27.87
CA ILE A 126 19.02 2.62 -28.27
C ILE A 126 19.33 2.88 -29.74
N LYS A 127 18.30 3.04 -30.59
CA LYS A 127 18.43 3.38 -32.02
C LYS A 127 18.49 4.89 -32.28
N GLY A 128 18.56 5.72 -31.25
CA GLY A 128 18.59 7.19 -31.38
C GLY A 128 17.23 7.85 -31.57
N HIS A 129 16.13 7.09 -31.56
CA HIS A 129 14.77 7.64 -31.65
C HIS A 129 14.23 8.09 -30.29
N LYS A 130 13.22 8.98 -30.32
CA LYS A 130 12.47 9.37 -29.13
C LYS A 130 11.39 8.32 -28.80
N PRO A 131 10.94 8.21 -27.54
CA PRO A 131 9.81 7.36 -27.18
C PRO A 131 8.55 7.69 -27.98
N ALA A 132 7.75 6.69 -28.34
CA ALA A 132 6.55 6.86 -29.16
C ALA A 132 5.58 7.91 -28.59
N CYS A 133 5.37 7.93 -27.27
CA CYS A 133 4.51 8.92 -26.63
C CYS A 133 4.97 10.38 -26.81
N ALA A 134 6.29 10.62 -26.85
CA ALA A 134 6.85 11.95 -27.10
C ALA A 134 6.81 12.29 -28.60
N ASN A 135 7.01 11.29 -29.47
CA ASN A 135 6.90 11.48 -30.91
C ASN A 135 5.48 11.83 -31.37
N GLN A 136 4.47 11.26 -30.69
CA GLN A 136 3.06 11.44 -31.03
C GLN A 136 2.43 12.70 -30.42
N CYS A 137 3.17 13.53 -29.68
CA CYS A 137 2.61 14.71 -29.02
C CYS A 137 2.44 15.87 -30.02
N PRO A 138 1.20 16.22 -30.43
CA PRO A 138 1.01 17.19 -31.52
C PRO A 138 1.37 18.63 -31.12
N THR A 139 1.22 18.97 -29.83
CA THR A 139 1.49 20.33 -29.32
C THR A 139 2.93 20.53 -28.85
N GLY A 140 3.76 19.48 -28.87
CA GLY A 140 5.10 19.51 -28.30
C GLY A 140 5.12 19.63 -26.76
N ALA A 141 3.98 19.41 -26.09
CA ALA A 141 3.90 19.41 -24.62
C ALA A 141 4.72 18.30 -23.96
N LEU A 142 4.90 17.18 -24.64
CA LEU A 142 5.72 16.06 -24.18
C LEU A 142 6.88 15.86 -25.14
N SER A 143 8.10 15.98 -24.63
CA SER A 143 9.32 15.69 -25.36
C SER A 143 10.26 14.79 -24.55
N PHE A 144 11.39 14.43 -25.14
CA PHE A 144 12.37 13.53 -24.54
C PHE A 144 13.78 14.00 -24.89
N GLY A 145 14.66 14.03 -23.90
CA GLY A 145 16.02 14.52 -24.07
C GLY A 145 16.82 14.45 -22.79
N PHE A 146 17.99 15.09 -22.79
CA PHE A 146 18.81 15.22 -21.61
C PHE A 146 18.15 16.18 -20.62
N ILE A 147 18.06 15.74 -19.37
CA ILE A 147 17.53 16.52 -18.25
C ILE A 147 18.60 16.70 -17.19
N ASP A 148 18.54 17.84 -16.54
CA ASP A 148 19.23 18.09 -15.28
C ASP A 148 18.20 17.98 -14.16
N ASN A 149 18.43 17.04 -13.23
CA ASN A 149 17.57 16.80 -12.10
C ASN A 149 17.94 17.67 -10.88
N THR A 150 18.99 18.50 -10.98
CA THR A 150 19.35 19.45 -9.94
C THR A 150 18.38 20.64 -9.95
N ASN A 151 17.94 21.08 -8.76
CA ASN A 151 17.16 22.31 -8.54
C ASN A 151 15.89 22.47 -9.41
N GLN A 152 15.07 21.42 -9.53
CA GLN A 152 13.75 21.59 -10.14
C GLN A 152 12.72 22.07 -9.10
N PRO A 153 11.89 23.08 -9.41
CA PRO A 153 10.77 23.46 -8.55
C PRO A 153 9.79 22.29 -8.45
N GLN A 154 9.08 22.18 -7.32
CA GLN A 154 8.10 21.11 -7.11
C GLN A 154 7.03 21.17 -8.22
N PRO A 155 6.89 20.13 -9.07
CA PRO A 155 5.92 20.15 -10.13
C PRO A 155 4.50 19.97 -9.60
N PHE A 156 3.55 20.59 -10.29
CA PHE A 156 2.13 20.45 -9.99
C PHE A 156 1.63 19.01 -10.25
N GLY A 157 0.93 18.41 -9.28
CA GLY A 157 0.37 17.06 -9.42
C GLY A 157 1.40 15.92 -9.46
N ILE A 158 2.67 16.19 -9.09
CA ILE A 158 3.71 15.16 -8.96
C ILE A 158 4.17 15.10 -7.50
N PRO A 159 4.14 13.93 -6.82
CA PRO A 159 4.58 13.84 -5.44
C PRO A 159 6.07 14.18 -5.29
N LYS A 160 6.39 15.00 -4.28
CA LYS A 160 7.78 15.29 -3.88
C LYS A 160 8.37 14.04 -3.23
N THR A 161 9.40 13.46 -3.83
CA THR A 161 10.02 12.23 -3.32
C THR A 161 11.54 12.31 -3.39
N LYS A 162 12.21 11.47 -2.59
CA LYS A 162 13.66 11.28 -2.63
C LYS A 162 14.14 10.47 -3.85
N TYR A 163 13.23 9.94 -4.68
CA TYR A 163 13.56 8.93 -5.68
C TYR A 163 14.21 9.49 -6.95
N GLN A 164 14.30 10.82 -7.09
CA GLN A 164 14.90 11.51 -8.24
C GLN A 164 14.28 11.01 -9.58
N PRO A 165 13.01 11.34 -9.85
CA PRO A 165 12.36 10.93 -11.08
C PRO A 165 13.05 11.55 -12.31
N ARG A 166 13.14 10.81 -13.43
CA ARG A 166 13.71 11.35 -14.68
C ARG A 166 12.63 12.04 -15.53
N ILE A 167 12.09 13.11 -14.97
CA ILE A 167 11.16 14.02 -15.63
C ILE A 167 11.56 15.45 -15.31
N LYS A 168 11.59 16.32 -16.31
CA LYS A 168 11.71 17.77 -16.14
C LYS A 168 10.39 18.40 -16.51
N THR A 169 9.88 19.30 -15.67
CA THR A 169 8.67 20.06 -15.98
C THR A 169 8.99 21.50 -16.33
N LEU A 170 8.27 22.06 -17.29
CA LEU A 170 8.35 23.46 -17.72
C LEU A 170 7.01 24.15 -17.44
N HIS A 171 7.05 25.44 -17.11
CA HIS A 171 5.87 26.27 -16.82
C HIS A 171 4.95 25.66 -15.75
N SER A 172 5.52 25.05 -14.70
CA SER A 172 4.74 24.51 -13.57
C SER A 172 4.00 25.60 -12.78
N ASN A 173 4.44 26.85 -12.87
CA ASN A 173 3.78 28.03 -12.31
C ASN A 173 2.47 28.40 -12.99
N ILE A 174 2.08 27.74 -14.09
CA ILE A 174 0.80 28.01 -14.77
C ILE A 174 -0.42 27.83 -13.86
N MET A 175 -0.28 27.07 -12.77
CA MET A 175 -1.30 27.00 -11.72
C MET A 175 -1.63 28.37 -11.11
N ASN A 176 -0.64 29.25 -10.98
CA ASN A 176 -0.80 30.59 -10.43
C ASN A 176 -1.48 31.53 -11.43
N SER A 177 -1.51 31.16 -12.72
CA SER A 177 -2.26 31.89 -13.74
C SER A 177 -3.69 31.37 -13.93
N ILE A 178 -4.12 30.34 -13.20
CA ILE A 178 -5.53 29.95 -13.17
C ILE A 178 -6.26 30.99 -12.31
N PRO A 179 -7.18 31.77 -12.88
CA PRO A 179 -7.90 32.79 -12.12
C PRO A 179 -8.67 32.19 -10.93
N GLU A 180 -8.55 32.81 -9.75
CA GLU A 180 -9.38 32.53 -8.58
C GLU A 180 -10.74 33.21 -8.77
N MET A 181 -11.84 32.46 -8.71
CA MET A 181 -13.17 33.00 -9.03
C MET A 181 -14.30 32.36 -8.22
N ASP A 182 -15.33 33.17 -7.95
CA ASP A 182 -16.56 32.78 -7.27
C ASP A 182 -17.47 31.96 -8.20
N LEU A 183 -17.71 30.70 -7.83
CA LEU A 183 -18.57 29.76 -8.56
C LEU A 183 -20.04 30.17 -8.51
N SER A 184 -20.46 30.98 -7.53
CA SER A 184 -21.84 31.46 -7.40
C SER A 184 -22.29 32.21 -8.66
N VAL A 185 -21.37 32.95 -9.30
CA VAL A 185 -21.61 33.73 -10.52
C VAL A 185 -21.97 32.84 -11.71
N SER A 186 -21.51 31.59 -11.72
CA SER A 186 -21.80 30.64 -12.80
C SER A 186 -23.17 29.97 -12.71
N GLY A 187 -23.90 30.13 -11.59
CA GLY A 187 -25.13 29.38 -11.31
C GLY A 187 -24.91 27.87 -11.13
N TYR A 188 -23.66 27.40 -11.08
CA TYR A 188 -23.33 26.00 -10.92
C TYR A 188 -23.58 25.55 -9.47
N SER A 189 -24.60 24.71 -9.27
CA SER A 189 -24.92 24.19 -7.93
C SER A 189 -23.88 23.17 -7.46
N GLN A 190 -23.26 23.45 -6.32
CA GLN A 190 -22.28 22.58 -5.68
C GLN A 190 -22.82 21.20 -5.27
N LYS A 191 -24.16 21.01 -5.18
CA LYS A 191 -24.76 19.68 -4.96
C LYS A 191 -24.37 18.66 -6.03
N HIS A 192 -23.97 19.11 -7.23
CA HIS A 192 -23.49 18.24 -8.32
C HIS A 192 -21.99 17.91 -8.25
N LEU A 193 -21.25 18.46 -7.28
CA LEU A 193 -19.89 18.06 -6.94
C LEU A 193 -19.91 16.74 -6.16
N ALA A 194 -20.57 15.70 -6.69
CA ALA A 194 -20.38 14.34 -6.20
C ALA A 194 -18.94 13.95 -6.50
N THR A 195 -17.98 14.29 -5.63
CA THR A 195 -16.57 13.96 -5.84
C THR A 195 -16.50 12.45 -6.03
N ASN A 196 -16.06 11.99 -7.20
CA ASN A 196 -15.78 10.58 -7.36
C ASN A 196 -14.74 10.27 -6.29
N LYS A 197 -15.05 9.31 -5.42
CA LYS A 197 -14.06 8.78 -4.49
C LYS A 197 -12.96 8.23 -5.39
N SER A 198 -11.76 8.82 -5.35
CA SER A 198 -10.62 8.24 -6.05
C SER A 198 -10.53 6.80 -5.54
N ASN A 199 -10.69 5.80 -6.41
CA ASN A 199 -10.61 4.41 -5.98
C ASN A 199 -9.20 4.19 -5.43
N ASP A 200 -9.11 4.04 -4.11
CA ASP A 200 -7.86 3.71 -3.44
C ASP A 200 -7.43 2.34 -3.95
N LYS A 201 -6.16 2.23 -4.37
CA LYS A 201 -5.58 0.98 -4.87
C LYS A 201 -5.49 -0.12 -3.81
N ILE A 202 -5.64 0.27 -2.55
CA ILE A 202 -5.66 -0.62 -1.40
C ILE A 202 -7.08 -0.52 -0.85
N ASN A 203 -7.75 -1.65 -0.79
CA ASN A 203 -9.11 -1.79 -0.28
C ASN A 203 -9.15 -3.06 0.57
N ALA A 204 -9.71 -2.98 1.78
CA ALA A 204 -9.82 -4.14 2.66
C ALA A 204 -10.58 -5.31 2.01
N PHE A 205 -11.56 -5.02 1.13
CA PHE A 205 -12.31 -6.06 0.43
C PHE A 205 -11.45 -6.84 -0.58
N GLU A 206 -10.58 -6.17 -1.34
CA GLU A 206 -9.69 -6.84 -2.30
C GLU A 206 -8.51 -7.52 -1.62
N GLU A 207 -8.06 -6.97 -0.48
CA GLU A 207 -6.88 -7.44 0.26
C GLU A 207 -7.25 -8.33 1.47
N TRP A 208 -8.46 -8.90 1.49
CA TRP A 208 -8.92 -9.77 2.58
C TRP A 208 -7.98 -10.94 2.91
N PRO A 209 -7.28 -11.60 1.95
CA PRO A 209 -6.35 -12.68 2.31
C PRO A 209 -5.17 -12.15 3.13
N LEU A 210 -4.72 -10.92 2.89
CA LEU A 210 -3.64 -10.28 3.63
C LEU A 210 -4.10 -9.84 5.03
N ILE A 211 -5.37 -9.42 5.18
CA ILE A 211 -5.98 -9.14 6.49
C ILE A 211 -5.92 -10.41 7.35
N ILE A 212 -6.39 -11.53 6.83
CA ILE A 212 -6.38 -12.82 7.55
C ILE A 212 -4.95 -13.28 7.83
N PHE A 213 -4.04 -13.19 6.86
CA PHE A 213 -2.64 -13.56 7.04
C PHE A 213 -1.98 -12.78 8.18
N THR A 214 -2.04 -11.44 8.14
CA THR A 214 -1.39 -10.57 9.14
C THR A 214 -2.02 -10.72 10.53
N PHE A 215 -3.34 -10.96 10.59
CA PHE A 215 -4.03 -11.28 11.83
C PHE A 215 -3.58 -12.62 12.42
N LEU A 216 -3.63 -13.71 11.63
CA LEU A 216 -3.25 -15.05 12.07
C LEU A 216 -1.81 -15.08 12.57
N PHE A 217 -0.86 -14.48 11.85
CA PHE A 217 0.53 -14.49 12.30
C PHE A 217 0.77 -13.61 13.54
N SER A 218 0.00 -12.54 13.75
CA SER A 218 0.02 -11.80 15.02
C SER A 218 -0.51 -12.66 16.17
N PHE A 219 -1.63 -13.36 15.95
CA PHE A 219 -2.23 -14.27 16.92
C PHE A 219 -1.29 -15.43 17.28
N LEU A 220 -0.75 -16.13 16.28
CA LEU A 220 0.17 -17.26 16.47
C LEU A 220 1.49 -16.83 17.14
N SER A 221 2.04 -15.67 16.77
CA SER A 221 3.25 -15.13 17.41
C SER A 221 3.02 -14.78 18.89
N GLY A 222 1.80 -14.42 19.28
CA GLY A 222 1.43 -14.29 20.69
C GLY A 222 1.25 -15.65 21.36
N TRP A 223 0.51 -16.56 20.71
CA TRP A 223 0.16 -17.86 21.27
C TRP A 223 1.37 -18.77 21.51
N ILE A 224 2.40 -18.72 20.64
CA ILE A 224 3.58 -19.58 20.77
C ILE A 224 4.25 -19.47 22.15
N VAL A 225 4.25 -18.27 22.75
CA VAL A 225 4.91 -17.96 24.03
C VAL A 225 4.27 -18.71 25.20
N SER A 226 3.00 -19.12 25.09
CA SER A 226 2.30 -19.82 26.17
C SER A 226 2.45 -21.34 26.12
N PHE A 227 3.04 -21.90 25.06
CA PHE A 227 3.17 -23.35 24.95
C PHE A 227 4.16 -23.89 25.99
N LYS A 228 3.79 -25.01 26.60
CA LYS A 228 4.60 -25.75 27.57
C LYS A 228 4.84 -27.16 27.05
N GLN A 229 5.76 -27.87 27.70
CA GLN A 229 6.12 -29.23 27.30
C GLN A 229 4.90 -30.17 27.20
N GLU A 230 3.97 -30.03 28.16
CA GLU A 230 2.75 -30.84 28.32
C GLU A 230 1.53 -30.31 27.54
N SER A 231 1.69 -29.28 26.70
CA SER A 231 0.55 -28.74 25.94
C SER A 231 -0.15 -29.81 25.09
N PRO A 232 -1.50 -29.87 25.08
CA PRO A 232 -2.26 -30.89 24.36
C PRO A 232 -1.94 -30.96 22.86
N LEU A 233 -1.94 -32.18 22.31
CA LEU A 233 -1.68 -32.42 20.88
C LEU A 233 -2.63 -31.62 19.98
N VAL A 234 -3.90 -31.51 20.37
CA VAL A 234 -4.93 -30.76 19.61
C VAL A 234 -4.52 -29.29 19.43
N GLN A 235 -3.96 -28.65 20.45
CA GLN A 235 -3.50 -27.25 20.37
C GLN A 235 -2.30 -27.11 19.43
N LYS A 236 -1.34 -28.04 19.49
CA LYS A 236 -0.16 -28.06 18.61
C LYS A 236 -0.57 -28.20 17.14
N VAL A 237 -1.47 -29.16 16.85
CA VAL A 237 -1.99 -29.40 15.49
C VAL A 237 -2.79 -28.19 15.00
N LEU A 238 -3.64 -27.60 15.86
CA LEU A 238 -4.41 -26.41 15.51
C LEU A 238 -3.50 -25.22 15.17
N PHE A 239 -2.46 -24.97 15.98
CA PHE A 239 -1.48 -23.90 15.73
C PHE A 239 -0.83 -24.06 14.35
N ILE A 240 -0.33 -25.25 14.05
CA ILE A 240 0.34 -25.54 12.78
C ILE A 240 -0.65 -25.41 11.61
N SER A 241 -1.87 -25.91 11.78
CA SER A 241 -2.92 -25.82 10.76
C SER A 241 -3.28 -24.36 10.42
N LEU A 242 -3.45 -23.51 11.44
CA LEU A 242 -3.69 -22.07 11.26
C LEU A 242 -2.50 -21.39 10.58
N GLY A 243 -1.27 -21.77 10.92
CA GLY A 243 -0.06 -21.28 10.26
C GLY A 243 -0.02 -21.60 8.77
N PHE A 244 -0.31 -22.85 8.40
CA PHE A 244 -0.40 -23.27 7.01
C PHE A 244 -1.54 -22.57 6.26
N ILE A 245 -2.71 -22.40 6.89
CA ILE A 245 -3.82 -21.63 6.32
C ILE A 245 -3.37 -20.19 6.02
N GLY A 246 -2.67 -19.54 6.95
CA GLY A 246 -2.12 -18.21 6.74
C GLY A 246 -1.21 -18.15 5.50
N ILE A 247 -0.23 -19.06 5.40
CA ILE A 247 0.69 -19.12 4.25
C ILE A 247 -0.05 -19.42 2.93
N LEU A 248 -1.05 -20.31 2.97
CA LEU A 248 -1.83 -20.65 1.77
C LEU A 248 -2.69 -19.47 1.31
N LEU A 249 -3.35 -18.78 2.23
CA LEU A 249 -4.14 -17.57 1.93
C LEU A 249 -3.27 -16.46 1.34
N SER A 250 -2.06 -16.29 1.86
CA SER A 250 -1.11 -15.33 1.28
C SER A 250 -0.61 -15.74 -0.11
N ALA A 251 -0.78 -16.98 -0.57
CA ALA A 251 -0.50 -17.33 -1.96
C ALA A 251 -1.65 -16.98 -2.93
N PHE A 252 -2.91 -16.94 -2.46
CA PHE A 252 -4.07 -16.73 -3.33
C PHE A 252 -4.18 -15.30 -3.90
N HIS A 253 -3.59 -14.29 -3.25
CA HIS A 253 -3.58 -12.93 -3.78
C HIS A 253 -2.58 -12.74 -4.94
N LEU A 254 -1.68 -13.71 -5.18
CA LEU A 254 -0.66 -13.63 -6.22
C LEU A 254 -1.26 -13.88 -7.60
N GLY A 255 -0.93 -13.03 -8.57
CA GLY A 255 -1.31 -13.26 -9.96
C GLY A 255 -0.61 -14.46 -10.64
N LYS A 256 0.55 -14.92 -10.12
CA LYS A 256 1.25 -16.13 -10.57
C LYS A 256 1.71 -16.97 -9.37
N PRO A 257 0.81 -17.74 -8.73
CA PRO A 257 1.13 -18.48 -7.51
C PRO A 257 2.25 -19.52 -7.73
N PHE A 258 2.32 -20.17 -8.88
CA PHE A 258 3.39 -21.13 -9.20
C PHE A 258 4.80 -20.51 -9.24
N ARG A 259 4.90 -19.18 -9.33
CA ARG A 259 6.18 -18.45 -9.28
C ARG A 259 6.54 -17.97 -7.87
N ALA A 260 5.72 -18.29 -6.87
CA ALA A 260 5.90 -17.88 -5.47
C ALA A 260 7.31 -18.15 -4.90
N PRO A 261 8.02 -19.26 -5.22
CA PRO A 261 9.38 -19.47 -4.69
C PRO A 261 10.38 -18.34 -5.03
N ARG A 262 10.11 -17.54 -6.06
CA ARG A 262 10.95 -16.37 -6.40
C ARG A 262 10.86 -15.25 -5.38
N SER A 263 9.85 -15.25 -4.51
CA SER A 263 9.58 -14.16 -3.57
C SER A 263 10.68 -13.96 -2.51
N ILE A 264 11.52 -14.97 -2.26
CA ILE A 264 12.64 -14.88 -1.32
C ILE A 264 13.97 -14.49 -1.99
N THR A 265 13.96 -14.10 -3.27
CA THR A 265 15.21 -13.77 -4.00
C THR A 265 15.78 -12.39 -3.66
N ASN A 266 15.02 -11.50 -2.99
CA ASN A 266 15.43 -10.14 -2.66
C ASN A 266 15.44 -9.80 -1.15
N LEU A 267 16.01 -10.66 -0.31
CA LEU A 267 16.09 -10.43 1.15
C LEU A 267 16.83 -9.15 1.55
N LYS A 268 17.77 -8.67 0.72
CA LYS A 268 18.57 -7.48 1.03
C LYS A 268 17.72 -6.21 1.07
N THR A 269 16.78 -6.03 0.14
CA THR A 269 16.07 -4.75 -0.02
C THR A 269 14.54 -4.84 0.08
N SER A 270 13.94 -6.01 -0.14
CA SER A 270 12.50 -6.19 -0.06
C SER A 270 12.09 -6.70 1.32
N TRP A 271 11.31 -5.91 2.05
CA TRP A 271 10.69 -6.35 3.31
C TRP A 271 9.69 -7.48 3.09
N LEU A 272 8.99 -7.50 1.96
CA LEU A 272 8.09 -8.60 1.59
C LEU A 272 8.85 -9.93 1.44
N SER A 273 10.08 -9.92 0.90
CA SER A 273 10.91 -11.13 0.89
C SER A 273 11.24 -11.64 2.30
N ARG A 274 11.47 -10.73 3.25
CA ARG A 274 11.78 -11.07 4.65
C ARG A 274 10.54 -11.60 5.37
N GLU A 275 9.37 -11.01 5.16
CA GLU A 275 8.09 -11.48 5.68
C GLU A 275 7.82 -12.94 5.25
N ILE A 276 7.99 -13.23 3.95
CA ILE A 276 7.78 -14.59 3.43
C ILE A 276 8.81 -15.57 3.99
N LEU A 277 10.08 -15.16 4.10
CA LEU A 277 11.11 -16.00 4.72
C LEU A 277 10.79 -16.30 6.19
N PHE A 278 10.52 -15.26 6.99
CA PHE A 278 10.30 -15.43 8.43
C PHE A 278 8.98 -16.13 8.75
N SER A 279 7.95 -16.02 7.91
CA SER A 279 6.72 -16.82 8.08
C SER A 279 6.99 -18.31 7.86
N GLY A 280 7.76 -18.68 6.83
CA GLY A 280 8.19 -20.06 6.61
C GLY A 280 9.08 -20.59 7.74
N LEU A 281 10.07 -19.81 8.18
CA LEU A 281 10.97 -20.19 9.28
C LEU A 281 10.21 -20.31 10.61
N PHE A 282 9.28 -19.41 10.90
CA PHE A 282 8.48 -19.43 12.12
C PHE A 282 7.62 -20.69 12.22
N ILE A 283 6.92 -21.07 11.13
CA ILE A 283 6.12 -22.30 11.12
C ILE A 283 7.03 -23.53 11.17
N SER A 284 8.13 -23.55 10.41
CA SER A 284 9.07 -24.68 10.41
C SER A 284 9.70 -24.90 11.78
N SER A 285 10.13 -23.84 12.47
CA SER A 285 10.64 -23.98 13.84
C SER A 285 9.51 -24.35 14.80
N SER A 286 8.29 -23.83 14.65
CA SER A 286 7.16 -24.27 15.49
C SER A 286 6.89 -25.77 15.39
N ILE A 287 6.97 -26.36 14.19
CA ILE A 287 6.85 -27.83 14.00
C ILE A 287 7.99 -28.55 14.75
N PHE A 288 9.21 -28.09 14.56
CA PHE A 288 10.39 -28.69 15.18
C PHE A 288 10.32 -28.60 16.72
N TYR A 289 9.84 -27.48 17.26
CA TYR A 289 9.63 -27.26 18.68
C TYR A 289 8.60 -28.24 19.26
N PHE A 290 7.44 -28.37 18.60
CA PHE A 290 6.32 -29.15 19.12
C PHE A 290 6.53 -30.67 19.07
N PHE A 291 7.28 -31.16 18.07
CA PHE A 291 7.36 -32.59 17.76
C PHE A 291 8.75 -33.19 17.88
N ILE A 292 9.82 -32.38 17.96
CA ILE A 292 11.20 -32.89 17.93
C ILE A 292 12.01 -32.36 19.13
N ILE A 293 12.25 -31.06 19.23
CA ILE A 293 13.07 -30.45 20.28
C ILE A 293 12.22 -29.54 21.17
N ASN A 294 11.76 -30.10 22.28
CA ASN A 294 10.95 -29.40 23.27
C ASN A 294 11.84 -28.76 24.36
N SER A 295 12.56 -27.70 24.00
CA SER A 295 13.42 -26.96 24.93
C SER A 295 13.04 -25.48 25.00
N ILE A 296 13.29 -24.87 26.17
CA ILE A 296 13.05 -23.43 26.38
C ILE A 296 13.88 -22.60 25.39
N LEU A 297 15.12 -22.99 25.14
CA LEU A 297 15.98 -22.34 24.15
C LEU A 297 15.32 -22.31 22.77
N PHE A 298 14.75 -23.44 22.36
CA PHE A 298 14.12 -23.56 21.05
C PHE A 298 12.78 -22.80 20.96
N LEU A 299 12.04 -22.70 22.07
CA LEU A 299 10.88 -21.82 22.20
C LEU A 299 11.28 -20.34 22.04
N LEU A 300 12.39 -19.91 22.66
CA LEU A 300 12.90 -18.54 22.53
C LEU A 300 13.31 -18.22 21.09
N ILE A 301 13.99 -19.15 20.42
CA ILE A 301 14.34 -19.02 18.99
C ILE A 301 13.08 -18.88 18.13
N THR A 302 12.07 -19.73 18.37
CA THR A 302 10.80 -19.68 17.64
C THR A 302 10.06 -18.36 17.89
N SER A 303 10.04 -17.89 19.13
CA SER A 303 9.42 -16.60 19.49
C SER A 303 10.14 -15.41 18.84
N LEU A 304 11.48 -15.45 18.75
CA LEU A 304 12.27 -14.45 18.04
C LEU A 304 11.96 -14.43 16.54
N LEU A 305 11.82 -15.60 15.90
CA LEU A 305 11.40 -15.70 14.49
C LEU A 305 10.00 -15.10 14.27
N GLY A 306 9.07 -15.34 15.21
CA GLY A 306 7.76 -14.70 15.22
C GLY A 306 7.85 -13.18 15.30
N LEU A 307 8.70 -12.65 16.20
CA LEU A 307 8.91 -11.20 16.30
C LEU A 307 9.52 -10.59 15.01
N LEU A 308 10.52 -11.26 14.41
CA LEU A 308 11.14 -10.83 13.15
C LEU A 308 10.15 -10.85 11.98
N LEU A 309 9.24 -11.81 11.98
CA LEU A 309 8.12 -11.84 11.05
C LEU A 309 7.23 -10.61 11.22
N LEU A 310 6.76 -10.33 12.43
CA LEU A 310 5.87 -9.18 12.68
C LEU A 310 6.55 -7.84 12.36
N LEU A 311 7.83 -7.70 12.69
CA LEU A 311 8.64 -6.54 12.26
C LEU A 311 8.68 -6.41 10.73
N SER A 312 8.84 -7.53 10.03
CA SER A 312 8.83 -7.53 8.56
C SER A 312 7.46 -7.10 8.01
N VAL A 313 6.36 -7.55 8.63
CA VAL A 313 5.00 -7.13 8.29
C VAL A 313 4.85 -5.62 8.48
N GLU A 314 5.19 -5.06 9.63
CA GLU A 314 5.08 -3.61 9.88
C GLU A 314 5.89 -2.79 8.85
N MET A 315 7.07 -3.27 8.46
CA MET A 315 7.89 -2.61 7.44
C MET A 315 7.33 -2.75 6.01
N VAL A 316 6.55 -3.79 5.72
CA VAL A 316 5.84 -3.89 4.43
C VAL A 316 4.79 -2.78 4.32
N TYR A 317 4.01 -2.58 5.38
CA TYR A 317 2.95 -1.58 5.46
C TYR A 317 3.42 -0.17 5.86
N SER A 318 4.73 0.05 5.99
CA SER A 318 5.29 1.40 6.11
C SER A 318 5.48 2.10 4.76
N ILE A 319 5.25 1.38 3.64
CA ILE A 319 5.31 1.93 2.28
C ILE A 319 4.08 2.77 1.92
N PRO A 320 2.84 2.27 2.07
CA PRO A 320 1.65 3.08 1.81
C PRO A 320 1.52 4.22 2.83
N GLU A 321 0.85 5.28 2.39
CA GLU A 321 0.51 6.41 3.23
C GLU A 321 -0.72 6.06 4.09
N LYS A 322 -0.82 6.71 5.25
CA LYS A 322 -1.88 6.48 6.24
C LYS A 322 -2.72 7.74 6.36
N LYS A 323 -4.03 7.58 6.59
CA LYS A 323 -4.95 8.72 6.82
C LYS A 323 -4.72 9.41 8.19
N TYR A 324 -3.96 8.76 9.07
CA TYR A 324 -3.60 9.24 10.40
C TYR A 324 -2.08 9.45 10.50
N VAL A 325 -1.65 10.27 11.45
CA VAL A 325 -0.24 10.72 11.53
C VAL A 325 0.62 9.82 12.43
N THR A 326 0.00 9.15 13.40
CA THR A 326 0.76 8.44 14.44
C THR A 326 1.48 7.20 13.92
N PRO A 327 2.78 7.02 14.23
CA PRO A 327 3.53 5.84 13.79
C PRO A 327 3.06 4.57 14.51
N LEU A 328 2.75 4.68 15.80
CA LEU A 328 2.11 3.63 16.59
C LEU A 328 0.60 3.73 16.45
N HIS A 329 -0.07 2.60 16.30
CA HIS A 329 -1.53 2.53 16.11
C HIS A 329 -2.11 1.23 16.68
N SER A 330 -3.43 1.22 16.87
CA SER A 330 -4.18 0.11 17.47
C SER A 330 -3.98 -1.22 16.76
N SER A 331 -3.99 -1.21 15.42
CA SER A 331 -3.78 -2.39 14.57
C SER A 331 -2.29 -2.80 14.40
N ASN A 332 -1.36 -2.33 15.24
CA ASN A 332 0.02 -2.79 15.15
C ASN A 332 0.12 -4.30 15.47
N THR A 333 0.76 -5.09 14.60
CA THR A 333 0.87 -6.55 14.74
C THR A 333 1.61 -6.97 16.00
N ILE A 334 2.65 -6.25 16.41
CA ILE A 334 3.45 -6.57 17.59
C ILE A 334 2.63 -6.34 18.87
N ILE A 335 1.89 -5.23 18.96
CA ILE A 335 0.98 -4.99 20.09
C ILE A 335 -0.12 -6.07 20.13
N THR A 336 -0.62 -6.48 18.96
CA THR A 336 -1.63 -7.55 18.85
C THR A 336 -1.08 -8.89 19.35
N ALA A 337 0.14 -9.25 18.97
CA ALA A 337 0.81 -10.45 19.45
C ALA A 337 1.08 -10.41 20.95
N LEU A 338 1.53 -9.26 21.48
CA LEU A 338 1.69 -9.05 22.92
C LEU A 338 0.38 -9.27 23.68
N MET A 339 -0.73 -8.72 23.16
CA MET A 339 -2.07 -8.91 23.75
C MET A 339 -2.45 -10.39 23.83
N PHE A 340 -2.33 -11.14 22.73
CA PHE A 340 -2.65 -12.57 22.73
C PHE A 340 -1.67 -13.38 23.59
N GLY A 341 -0.38 -13.04 23.61
CA GLY A 341 0.60 -13.70 24.47
C GLY A 341 0.30 -13.52 25.95
N LEU A 342 -0.10 -12.32 26.38
CA LEU A 342 -0.54 -12.06 27.76
C LEU A 342 -1.83 -12.82 28.11
N TYR A 343 -2.79 -12.87 27.17
CA TYR A 343 -4.02 -13.63 27.35
C TYR A 343 -3.73 -15.13 27.56
N PHE A 344 -2.97 -15.77 26.66
CA PHE A 344 -2.69 -17.20 26.75
C PHE A 344 -1.76 -17.56 27.91
N SER A 345 -0.94 -16.61 28.38
CA SER A 345 -0.10 -16.80 29.57
C SER A 345 -0.86 -16.60 30.89
N GLY A 346 -2.14 -16.20 30.85
CA GLY A 346 -2.95 -15.92 32.04
C GLY A 346 -2.56 -14.64 32.79
N LEU A 347 -1.78 -13.75 32.15
CA LEU A 347 -1.27 -12.51 32.76
C LEU A 347 -2.29 -11.37 32.63
N PHE A 348 -3.51 -11.58 33.14
CA PHE A 348 -4.66 -10.70 32.90
C PHE A 348 -4.49 -9.26 33.40
N LYS A 349 -3.72 -9.04 34.47
CA LYS A 349 -3.43 -7.68 34.97
C LYS A 349 -2.66 -6.84 33.95
N LEU A 350 -1.68 -7.46 33.28
CA LEU A 350 -0.91 -6.79 32.21
C LEU A 350 -1.74 -6.67 30.94
N LEU A 351 -2.59 -7.67 30.65
CA LEU A 351 -3.50 -7.65 29.50
C LEU A 351 -4.43 -6.42 29.54
N VAL A 352 -4.97 -6.08 30.72
CA VAL A 352 -5.77 -4.86 30.92
C VAL A 352 -5.02 -3.62 30.42
N GLY A 353 -3.74 -3.47 30.79
CA GLY A 353 -2.91 -2.36 30.34
C GLY A 353 -2.77 -2.29 28.81
N VAL A 354 -2.60 -3.44 28.14
CA VAL A 354 -2.50 -3.50 26.68
C VAL A 354 -3.85 -3.20 26.01
N ILE A 355 -4.97 -3.67 26.55
CA ILE A 355 -6.32 -3.35 26.04
C ILE A 355 -6.57 -1.84 26.14
N VAL A 356 -6.25 -1.22 27.29
CA VAL A 356 -6.38 0.22 27.48
C VAL A 356 -5.48 1.00 26.52
N LEU A 357 -4.22 0.59 26.36
CA LEU A 357 -3.30 1.18 25.39
C LEU A 357 -3.88 1.12 23.96
N LYS A 358 -4.39 -0.05 23.55
CA LYS A 358 -5.00 -0.21 22.23
C LYS A 358 -6.26 0.63 22.06
N ALA A 359 -7.08 0.79 23.10
CA ALA A 359 -8.24 1.67 23.09
C ALA A 359 -7.83 3.14 22.88
N ILE A 360 -6.80 3.62 23.59
CA ILE A 360 -6.25 4.96 23.40
C ILE A 360 -5.73 5.14 21.97
N LEU A 361 -4.91 4.21 21.48
CA LEU A 361 -4.37 4.26 20.12
C LEU A 361 -5.47 4.23 19.06
N TYR A 362 -6.57 3.51 19.31
CA TYR A 362 -7.70 3.43 18.40
C TYR A 362 -8.44 4.78 18.33
N LEU A 363 -8.70 5.41 19.48
CA LEU A 363 -9.31 6.74 19.54
C LEU A 363 -8.44 7.81 18.87
N VAL A 364 -7.12 7.79 19.12
CA VAL A 364 -6.17 8.71 18.48
C VAL A 364 -6.19 8.52 16.96
N ARG A 365 -6.14 7.28 16.48
CA ARG A 365 -6.21 6.97 15.05
C ARG A 365 -7.51 7.44 14.41
N LYS A 366 -8.65 7.31 15.09
CA LYS A 366 -9.96 7.73 14.56
C LYS A 366 -10.19 9.23 14.64
N LYS A 367 -9.55 9.94 15.56
CA LYS A 367 -9.60 11.40 15.65
C LYS A 367 -9.06 12.08 14.38
N ASP A 368 -8.02 11.50 13.79
CA ASP A 368 -7.38 12.04 12.58
C ASP A 368 -8.19 11.77 11.30
N ILE A 369 -9.18 10.87 11.33
CA ILE A 369 -9.95 10.43 10.16
C ILE A 369 -11.27 11.21 10.11
N ASP A 370 -11.59 11.81 8.95
CA ASP A 370 -12.75 12.69 8.67
C ASP A 370 -14.01 12.45 9.53
N ASN A 371 -14.66 13.55 9.95
CA ASN A 371 -15.85 13.54 10.80
C ASN A 371 -17.10 12.85 10.19
N HIS A 372 -17.10 12.56 8.88
CA HIS A 372 -18.22 11.90 8.21
C HIS A 372 -17.97 10.39 8.03
N LEU A 373 -18.34 9.62 9.06
CA LEU A 373 -18.30 8.17 9.05
C LEU A 373 -19.36 7.59 8.10
N SER A 374 -18.95 6.68 7.23
CA SER A 374 -19.90 5.84 6.50
C SER A 374 -20.64 4.88 7.46
N PRO A 375 -21.84 4.37 7.11
CA PRO A 375 -22.59 3.44 7.96
C PRO A 375 -21.77 2.20 8.35
N MET A 376 -20.97 1.66 7.41
CA MET A 376 -20.09 0.52 7.67
C MET A 376 -19.01 0.87 8.70
N GLN A 377 -18.36 2.03 8.58
CA GLN A 377 -17.35 2.48 9.54
C GLN A 377 -17.95 2.72 10.93
N ALA A 378 -19.18 3.24 11.01
CA ALA A 378 -19.87 3.40 12.29
C ALA A 378 -20.12 2.04 12.95
N ILE A 379 -20.61 1.04 12.19
CA ILE A 379 -20.81 -0.33 12.69
C ILE A 379 -19.49 -0.95 13.17
N CYS A 380 -18.44 -0.89 12.36
CA CYS A 380 -17.10 -1.39 12.74
C CYS A 380 -16.60 -0.74 14.02
N LEU A 381 -16.73 0.58 14.14
CA LEU A 381 -16.33 1.33 15.33
C LEU A 381 -17.12 0.94 16.56
N THR A 382 -18.44 0.80 16.44
CA THR A 382 -19.30 0.36 17.55
C THR A 382 -18.94 -1.05 18.01
N ILE A 383 -18.79 -2.00 17.09
CA ILE A 383 -18.44 -3.39 17.44
C ILE A 383 -17.04 -3.43 18.06
N ARG A 384 -16.05 -2.74 17.47
CA ARG A 384 -14.69 -2.68 18.01
C ARG A 384 -14.67 -2.13 19.43
N PHE A 385 -15.39 -1.05 19.69
CA PHE A 385 -15.42 -0.43 21.01
C PHE A 385 -16.17 -1.28 22.04
N LEU A 386 -17.40 -1.69 21.74
CA LEU A 386 -18.25 -2.43 22.69
C LEU A 386 -17.76 -3.86 22.90
N VAL A 387 -17.59 -4.61 21.80
CA VAL A 387 -17.24 -6.04 21.84
C VAL A 387 -15.72 -6.21 21.94
N GLY A 388 -14.94 -5.48 21.16
CA GLY A 388 -13.49 -5.67 21.08
C GLY A 388 -12.68 -5.10 22.25
N LEU A 389 -13.21 -4.13 23.00
CA LEU A 389 -12.47 -3.42 24.05
C LEU A 389 -13.21 -3.42 25.40
N MET A 390 -14.44 -2.87 25.46
CA MET A 390 -15.18 -2.70 26.72
C MET A 390 -15.59 -4.02 27.37
N LEU A 391 -16.10 -4.96 26.58
CA LEU A 391 -16.55 -6.25 27.11
C LEU A 391 -15.39 -7.10 27.67
N PRO A 392 -14.25 -7.29 26.99
CA PRO A 392 -13.05 -7.89 27.57
C PRO A 392 -12.59 -7.21 28.86
N LEU A 393 -12.53 -5.87 28.85
CA LEU A 393 -12.05 -5.09 29.99
C LEU A 393 -12.94 -5.29 31.23
N SER A 394 -14.26 -5.20 31.07
CA SER A 394 -15.22 -5.39 32.15
C SER A 394 -15.19 -6.81 32.73
N VAL A 395 -15.11 -7.84 31.87
CA VAL A 395 -15.06 -9.24 32.33
C VAL A 395 -13.78 -9.53 33.12
N ILE A 396 -12.63 -9.01 32.68
CA ILE A 396 -11.36 -9.20 33.38
C ILE A 396 -11.38 -8.49 34.74
N LEU A 397 -11.86 -7.25 34.80
CA LEU A 397 -11.88 -6.46 36.04
C LEU A 397 -12.85 -7.03 37.08
N LEU A 398 -13.99 -7.59 36.64
CA LEU A 398 -14.98 -8.22 37.51
C LEU A 398 -14.59 -9.64 37.94
N SER A 399 -13.40 -10.13 37.56
CA SER A 399 -12.81 -11.41 38.01
C SER A 399 -13.74 -12.62 37.86
N ASN A 400 -14.50 -12.71 36.76
CA ASN A 400 -15.50 -13.76 36.58
C ASN A 400 -14.94 -14.94 35.75
N PRO A 401 -14.51 -16.06 36.38
CA PRO A 401 -13.73 -17.11 35.73
C PRO A 401 -14.50 -17.87 34.64
N ILE A 402 -15.82 -18.01 34.78
CA ILE A 402 -16.71 -18.72 33.84
C ILE A 402 -16.80 -18.00 32.48
N LYS A 403 -16.41 -16.71 32.42
CA LYS A 403 -16.51 -15.88 31.20
C LYS A 403 -15.16 -15.63 30.52
N LEU A 404 -14.06 -16.21 31.01
CA LEU A 404 -12.73 -15.99 30.41
C LEU A 404 -12.62 -16.58 29.00
N GLU A 405 -13.24 -17.75 28.76
CA GLU A 405 -13.30 -18.34 27.42
C GLU A 405 -14.11 -17.49 26.44
N PHE A 406 -15.04 -16.66 26.92
CA PHE A 406 -15.79 -15.75 26.06
C PHE A 406 -14.94 -14.54 25.61
N ILE A 407 -13.94 -14.17 26.40
CA ILE A 407 -13.07 -13.01 26.12
C ILE A 407 -12.26 -13.22 24.85
N ILE A 408 -11.78 -14.43 24.57
CA ILE A 408 -10.99 -14.67 23.35
C ILE A 408 -11.78 -14.35 22.09
N TYR A 409 -13.06 -14.71 22.02
CA TYR A 409 -13.90 -14.41 20.86
C TYR A 409 -14.08 -12.90 20.68
N CYS A 410 -14.26 -12.18 21.79
CA CYS A 410 -14.36 -10.72 21.78
C CYS A 410 -13.08 -10.06 21.25
N LEU A 411 -11.92 -10.52 21.74
CA LEU A 411 -10.61 -10.05 21.28
C LEU A 411 -10.38 -10.38 19.80
N LEU A 412 -10.67 -11.62 19.37
CA LEU A 412 -10.52 -12.04 17.98
C LEU A 412 -11.37 -11.17 17.03
N ILE A 413 -12.65 -10.95 17.35
CA ILE A 413 -13.55 -10.10 16.55
C ILE A 413 -13.04 -8.67 16.51
N GLY A 414 -12.68 -8.11 17.66
CA GLY A 414 -12.17 -6.74 17.75
C GLY A 414 -10.89 -6.53 16.94
N GLU A 415 -9.91 -7.41 17.08
CA GLU A 415 -8.65 -7.32 16.35
C GLU A 415 -8.81 -7.51 14.84
N LEU A 416 -9.73 -8.37 14.42
CA LEU A 416 -10.03 -8.56 13.01
C LEU A 416 -10.66 -7.30 12.39
N ILE A 417 -11.57 -6.65 13.11
CA ILE A 417 -12.18 -5.37 12.68
C ILE A 417 -11.12 -4.27 12.61
N ASP A 418 -10.28 -4.13 13.64
CA ASP A 418 -9.21 -3.11 13.65
C ASP A 418 -8.22 -3.31 12.50
N ARG A 419 -7.93 -4.59 12.16
CA ARG A 419 -7.12 -4.95 11.00
C ARG A 419 -7.83 -4.65 9.69
N TYR A 420 -9.11 -4.95 9.57
CA TYR A 420 -9.91 -4.59 8.39
C TYR A 420 -9.84 -3.08 8.13
N GLU A 421 -10.14 -2.28 9.16
CA GLU A 421 -10.10 -0.83 9.05
C GLU A 421 -8.68 -0.31 8.78
N PHE A 422 -7.64 -1.02 9.22
CA PHE A 422 -6.25 -0.64 8.91
C PHE A 422 -6.00 -0.61 7.42
N TYR A 423 -6.50 -1.59 6.66
CA TYR A 423 -6.35 -1.59 5.21
C TYR A 423 -7.19 -0.49 4.53
N ASP A 424 -8.38 -0.19 5.06
CA ASP A 424 -9.22 0.90 4.56
C ASP A 424 -8.61 2.29 4.84
N ASP A 425 -7.73 2.39 5.83
CA ASP A 425 -7.01 3.62 6.17
C ASP A 425 -5.72 3.83 5.35
N LEU A 426 -5.30 2.83 4.57
CA LEU A 426 -4.15 2.92 3.69
C LEU A 426 -4.52 3.55 2.35
N TYR A 427 -3.62 4.38 1.83
CA TYR A 427 -3.72 4.88 0.46
C TYR A 427 -2.33 5.07 -0.15
N ILE A 428 -2.29 5.34 -1.46
CA ILE A 428 -1.05 5.64 -2.17
C ILE A 428 -1.16 7.04 -2.74
N ASN A 429 -0.19 7.89 -2.42
CA ASN A 429 -0.04 9.18 -3.07
C ASN A 429 0.22 8.96 -4.57
N SER A 430 -0.71 9.42 -5.41
CA SER A 430 -0.65 9.32 -6.86
C SER A 430 -0.89 10.68 -7.51
N PRO A 431 -0.44 10.90 -8.76
CA PRO A 431 -0.72 12.13 -9.50
C PRO A 431 -2.22 12.44 -9.59
N SER A 432 -3.06 11.42 -9.85
CA SER A 432 -4.51 11.60 -9.90
C SER A 432 -5.09 12.10 -8.57
N ARG A 433 -4.73 11.46 -7.45
CA ARG A 433 -5.21 11.86 -6.12
C ARG A 433 -4.77 13.27 -5.75
N MET A 434 -3.52 13.64 -6.06
CA MET A 434 -3.03 15.00 -5.80
C MET A 434 -3.79 16.07 -6.60
N LEU A 435 -4.12 15.78 -7.86
CA LEU A 435 -4.92 16.68 -8.69
C LEU A 435 -6.35 16.81 -8.14
N ASP A 436 -6.98 15.69 -7.76
CA ASP A 436 -8.30 15.70 -7.13
C ASP A 436 -8.30 16.50 -5.82
N GLN A 437 -7.28 16.33 -4.97
CA GLN A 437 -7.13 17.10 -3.73
C GLN A 437 -6.93 18.59 -4.01
N THR A 438 -6.11 18.93 -5.01
CA THR A 438 -5.91 20.34 -5.40
C THR A 438 -7.22 20.98 -5.86
N LEU A 439 -8.00 20.27 -6.70
CA LEU A 439 -9.30 20.75 -7.14
C LEU A 439 -10.23 20.94 -5.94
N LYS A 440 -10.33 19.95 -5.04
CA LYS A 440 -11.16 20.03 -3.83
C LYS A 440 -10.79 21.24 -2.96
N ASN A 441 -9.51 21.45 -2.69
CA ASN A 441 -9.06 22.58 -1.88
C ASN A 441 -9.44 23.91 -2.53
N LYS A 442 -9.26 24.05 -3.85
CA LYS A 442 -9.70 25.25 -4.59
C LYS A 442 -11.22 25.46 -4.50
N LEU A 443 -12.01 24.41 -4.63
CA LEU A 443 -13.46 24.49 -4.51
C LEU A 443 -13.92 24.86 -3.10
N ASN A 444 -13.24 24.35 -2.06
CA ASN A 444 -13.56 24.65 -0.66
C ASN A 444 -13.17 26.08 -0.25
N CYS A 445 -12.07 26.63 -0.79
CA CYS A 445 -11.72 28.05 -0.58
C CYS A 445 -12.73 29.03 -1.18
N ILE A 446 -13.66 28.56 -2.02
CA ILE A 446 -14.76 29.37 -2.58
C ILE A 446 -16.02 29.29 -1.68
N THR A 447 -16.05 28.35 -0.73
CA THR A 447 -17.21 28.12 0.16
C THR A 447 -17.10 28.71 1.56
N GLU A 448 -15.89 29.12 1.97
CA GLU A 448 -15.62 29.91 3.19
C GLU A 448 -15.53 31.38 2.83
#